data_AF-A0A6A3A767-F1
#
_entry.id   AF-A0A6A3A767-F1
#
_cell.length_a   1.000
_cell.length_b   1.000
_cell.length_c   1.000
_cell.angle_alpha   90.00
_cell.angle_beta   90.00
_cell.angle_gamma   90.00
#
_symmetry.space_group_name_H-M   'P 1'
#
loop_
_entity.id
_entity.type
_entity.pdbx_description
1 polymer ?
#
loop_
_entity_poly.entity_id
_entity_poly.type
_entity_poly.pdbx_seq_one_letter_code
_entity_poly.pdbx_strand_id
1 'polypeptide(L)'
;MIGSPTTSVPAAARTSPAFVPSPSRLGDRVTCDPRNLEHILKSCFDNYPKGPTWQAVFHDLLGQGIFNSDGDTWLFQSRTAALEFTTRTLRQAMARWVSRAIKLRFCPILEEAQNQGRPVDLQDVLLRLTFDNICGLAFGRIRKHAPKGCPKTASLRLLTEH
;
A
#
# COMPACT_ATOMS: atom_id res chain seq x y z
N MET A 1 29.18 -1.86 -47.08
CA MET A 1 29.63 -0.69 -46.31
C MET A 1 28.39 0.09 -45.91
N ILE A 2 27.88 -0.17 -44.70
CA ILE A 2 26.60 0.38 -44.23
C ILE A 2 26.95 1.33 -43.09
N GLY A 3 26.66 2.61 -43.28
CA GLY A 3 27.04 3.68 -42.36
C GLY A 3 26.36 3.55 -41.00
N SER A 4 27.15 3.68 -39.95
CA SER A 4 26.66 3.82 -38.57
C SER A 4 26.08 5.22 -38.37
N PRO A 5 24.85 5.38 -37.85
CA PRO A 5 24.38 6.69 -37.44
C PRO A 5 24.99 7.02 -36.08
N THR A 6 25.99 7.89 -36.11
CA THR A 6 26.56 8.58 -34.96
C THR A 6 25.51 9.57 -34.43
N THR A 7 24.53 9.10 -33.66
CA THR A 7 23.61 10.00 -32.97
C THR A 7 24.30 10.51 -31.71
N SER A 8 24.87 11.71 -31.82
CA SER A 8 25.39 12.51 -30.73
C SER A 8 24.32 12.66 -29.64
N VAL A 9 24.54 12.01 -28.49
CA VAL A 9 23.74 12.24 -27.28
C VAL A 9 23.98 13.68 -26.83
N PRO A 10 22.95 14.54 -26.73
CA PRO A 10 23.13 15.93 -26.35
C PRO A 10 23.67 16.01 -24.91
N ALA A 11 24.72 16.82 -24.77
CA ALA A 11 25.53 17.05 -23.57
C ALA A 11 24.78 17.63 -22.33
N ALA A 12 23.45 17.79 -22.41
CA ALA A 12 22.62 18.39 -21.38
C ALA A 12 22.11 17.40 -20.30
N ALA A 13 22.35 16.09 -20.46
CA ALA A 13 21.93 15.08 -19.48
C ALA A 13 22.96 14.85 -18.36
N ARG A 14 23.87 15.81 -18.11
CA ARG A 14 24.81 15.74 -17.00
C ARG A 14 24.23 16.46 -15.79
N THR A 15 24.01 15.66 -14.75
CA THR A 15 23.92 16.05 -13.34
C THR A 15 22.78 16.98 -12.95
N SER A 16 21.59 16.41 -12.81
CA SER A 16 20.69 16.84 -11.74
C SER A 16 20.78 15.78 -10.63
N PRO A 17 21.15 16.12 -9.38
CA PRO A 17 21.30 15.18 -8.26
C PRO A 17 19.99 14.52 -7.83
N ALA A 18 18.90 14.85 -8.51
CA ALA A 18 17.54 14.54 -8.13
C ALA A 18 17.10 13.14 -8.61
N PHE A 19 17.91 12.44 -9.39
CA PHE A 19 17.50 11.19 -10.04
C PHE A 19 18.58 10.13 -9.94
N VAL A 20 18.41 9.14 -9.06
CA VAL A 20 19.37 8.02 -8.92
C VAL A 20 18.91 6.87 -9.84
N PRO A 21 19.76 6.39 -10.76
CA PRO A 21 19.43 5.23 -11.57
C PRO A 21 19.25 4.00 -10.67
N SER A 22 18.14 3.29 -10.84
CA SER A 22 17.89 2.04 -10.13
C SER A 22 18.90 0.96 -10.57
N PRO A 23 19.37 0.08 -9.66
CA PRO A 23 20.12 -1.11 -10.05
C PRO A 23 19.27 -2.13 -10.85
N SER A 24 17.96 -1.90 -10.99
CA SER A 24 17.08 -2.73 -11.84
C SER A 24 17.33 -2.47 -13.34
N ARG A 25 17.32 -3.54 -14.16
CA ARG A 25 17.46 -3.47 -15.63
C ARG A 25 16.27 -2.81 -16.34
N LEU A 26 15.27 -2.31 -15.61
CA LEU A 26 14.03 -1.77 -16.17
C LEU A 26 14.10 -0.29 -16.58
N GLY A 27 15.23 0.38 -16.37
CA GLY A 27 15.32 1.83 -16.61
C GLY A 27 14.49 2.64 -15.62
N ASP A 28 14.13 2.03 -14.48
CA ASP A 28 13.34 2.67 -13.45
C ASP A 28 14.09 3.82 -12.83
N ARG A 29 13.28 4.82 -12.54
CA ARG A 29 13.73 6.08 -12.03
C ARG A 29 13.36 6.12 -10.54
N VAL A 30 14.35 6.16 -9.62
CA VAL A 30 14.19 6.52 -8.18
C VAL A 30 14.67 7.94 -7.81
N THR A 31 13.86 8.66 -7.01
CA THR A 31 14.20 9.99 -6.45
C THR A 31 13.86 10.06 -4.96
N CYS A 32 14.70 10.73 -4.16
CA CYS A 32 14.44 11.06 -2.76
C CYS A 32 14.45 12.58 -2.48
N ASP A 33 14.61 13.42 -3.50
CA ASP A 33 14.54 14.89 -3.34
C ASP A 33 13.09 15.31 -3.04
N PRO A 34 12.82 16.01 -1.91
CA PRO A 34 11.48 16.45 -1.56
C PRO A 34 10.83 17.33 -2.63
N ARG A 35 11.60 18.10 -3.43
CA ARG A 35 11.08 18.92 -4.53
C ARG A 35 10.55 18.06 -5.67
N ASN A 36 11.23 16.96 -5.97
CA ASN A 36 10.73 15.99 -6.94
C ASN A 36 9.48 15.27 -6.42
N LEU A 37 9.46 14.93 -5.13
CA LEU A 37 8.27 14.33 -4.52
C LEU A 37 7.08 15.29 -4.56
N GLU A 38 7.27 16.57 -4.24
CA GLU A 38 6.21 17.58 -4.37
C GLU A 38 5.74 17.71 -5.82
N HIS A 39 6.68 17.76 -6.77
CA HIS A 39 6.34 17.82 -8.19
C HIS A 39 5.51 16.61 -8.64
N ILE A 40 5.92 15.39 -8.28
CA ILE A 40 5.26 14.15 -8.70
C ILE A 40 3.92 13.95 -7.97
N LEU A 41 3.89 14.16 -6.65
CA LEU A 41 2.73 13.81 -5.81
C LEU A 41 1.70 14.92 -5.68
N LYS A 42 2.03 16.16 -6.05
CA LYS A 42 1.15 17.32 -5.84
C LYS A 42 1.01 18.21 -7.07
N SER A 43 2.11 18.73 -7.63
CA SER A 43 2.04 19.76 -8.67
C SER A 43 1.73 19.22 -10.08
N CYS A 44 2.22 18.03 -10.40
CA CYS A 44 2.10 17.43 -11.73
C CYS A 44 1.66 15.96 -11.65
N PHE A 45 0.79 15.63 -10.70
CA PHE A 45 0.31 14.26 -10.48
C PHE A 45 -0.28 13.62 -11.74
N ASP A 46 -1.07 14.37 -12.52
CA ASP A 46 -1.70 13.88 -13.75
C ASP A 46 -0.71 13.43 -14.83
N ASN A 47 0.53 13.93 -14.77
CA ASN A 47 1.59 13.58 -15.71
C ASN A 47 2.34 12.28 -15.34
N TYR A 48 2.01 11.67 -14.18
CA TYR A 48 2.62 10.42 -13.70
C TYR A 48 1.54 9.36 -13.44
N PRO A 49 0.89 8.83 -14.50
CA PRO A 49 -0.09 7.75 -14.33
C PRO A 49 0.59 6.49 -13.80
N LYS A 50 -0.13 5.70 -13.00
CA LYS A 50 0.40 4.44 -12.42
C LYS A 50 0.76 3.41 -13.50
N GLY A 51 0.14 3.55 -14.67
CA GLY A 51 0.45 2.77 -15.86
C GLY A 51 -0.23 1.40 -15.90
N PRO A 52 -0.21 0.75 -17.07
CA PRO A 52 -0.97 -0.48 -17.32
C PRO A 52 -0.50 -1.67 -16.48
N THR A 53 0.79 -1.73 -16.12
CA THR A 53 1.32 -2.79 -15.25
C THR A 53 0.74 -2.73 -13.85
N TRP A 54 0.66 -1.52 -13.27
CA TRP A 54 0.03 -1.33 -11.95
C TRP A 54 -1.46 -1.63 -12.03
N GLN A 55 -2.11 -1.16 -13.09
CA GLN A 55 -3.53 -1.41 -13.33
C GLN A 55 -3.86 -2.90 -13.40
N ALA A 56 -3.05 -3.69 -14.12
CA ALA A 56 -3.23 -5.12 -14.24
C ALA A 56 -3.02 -5.87 -12.91
N VAL A 57 -1.96 -5.53 -12.16
CA VAL A 57 -1.63 -6.23 -10.90
C VAL A 57 -2.70 -6.01 -9.83
N PHE A 58 -3.30 -4.82 -9.77
CA PHE A 58 -4.30 -4.48 -8.75
C PHE A 58 -5.74 -4.59 -9.24
N HIS A 59 -5.98 -4.94 -10.51
CA HIS A 59 -7.32 -5.06 -11.08
C HIS A 59 -8.18 -6.07 -10.31
N ASP A 60 -7.66 -7.25 -10.01
CA ASP A 60 -8.48 -8.32 -9.43
C ASP A 60 -8.80 -8.09 -7.94
N LEU A 61 -7.96 -7.32 -7.25
CA LEU A 61 -8.14 -6.99 -5.84
C LEU A 61 -8.92 -5.69 -5.62
N LEU A 62 -8.63 -4.65 -6.41
CA LEU A 62 -9.11 -3.28 -6.20
C LEU A 62 -9.98 -2.75 -7.36
N GLY A 63 -10.13 -3.52 -8.44
CA GLY A 63 -10.96 -3.17 -9.60
C GLY A 63 -10.55 -1.84 -10.21
N GLN A 64 -11.54 -0.98 -10.46
CA GLN A 64 -11.36 0.42 -10.87
C GLN A 64 -11.48 1.38 -9.67
N GLY A 65 -11.16 0.89 -8.47
CA GLY A 65 -11.23 1.66 -7.24
C GLY A 65 -10.15 2.74 -7.12
N ILE A 66 -10.21 3.51 -6.05
CA ILE A 66 -9.36 4.68 -5.77
C ILE A 66 -7.85 4.43 -5.88
N PHE A 67 -7.38 3.19 -5.72
CA PHE A 67 -5.96 2.87 -5.86
C PHE A 67 -5.54 2.52 -7.28
N ASN A 68 -6.50 2.17 -8.13
CA ASN A 68 -6.27 1.72 -9.50
C ASN A 68 -6.70 2.73 -10.58
N SER A 69 -7.56 3.69 -10.22
CA SER A 69 -7.96 4.80 -11.09
C SER A 69 -6.89 5.89 -11.16
N ASP A 70 -6.86 6.64 -12.27
CA ASP A 70 -5.98 7.80 -12.50
C ASP A 70 -6.82 9.05 -12.86
N GLY A 71 -6.21 10.24 -12.80
CA GLY A 71 -6.81 11.52 -13.20
C GLY A 71 -8.10 11.90 -12.47
N ASP A 72 -9.10 12.42 -13.20
CA ASP A 72 -10.35 12.93 -12.64
C ASP A 72 -11.16 11.85 -11.89
N THR A 73 -11.10 10.60 -12.34
CA THR A 73 -11.79 9.49 -11.66
C THR A 73 -11.15 9.23 -10.30
N TRP A 74 -9.82 9.26 -10.22
CA TRP A 74 -9.10 9.18 -8.96
C TRP A 74 -9.42 10.35 -8.03
N LEU A 75 -9.42 11.58 -8.57
CA LEU A 75 -9.69 12.79 -7.79
C LEU A 75 -11.11 12.76 -7.19
N PHE A 76 -12.10 12.38 -7.99
CA PHE A 76 -13.48 12.25 -7.55
C PHE A 76 -13.65 11.18 -6.46
N GLN A 77 -13.07 9.99 -6.66
CA GLN A 77 -13.13 8.90 -5.68
C GLN A 77 -12.37 9.26 -4.39
N SER A 78 -11.22 9.92 -4.50
CA SER A 78 -10.40 10.37 -3.36
C SER A 78 -11.09 11.44 -2.54
N ARG A 79 -11.73 12.41 -3.19
CA ARG A 79 -12.53 13.42 -2.51
C ARG A 79 -13.71 12.80 -1.77
N THR A 80 -14.41 11.87 -2.41
CA THR A 80 -15.53 11.15 -1.81
C THR A 80 -15.08 10.32 -0.61
N ALA A 81 -14.01 9.53 -0.76
CA ALA A 81 -13.46 8.73 0.33
C ALA A 81 -13.01 9.61 1.51
N ALA A 82 -12.29 10.70 1.26
CA ALA A 82 -11.84 11.61 2.31
C ALA A 82 -13.00 12.20 3.12
N LEU A 83 -14.12 12.52 2.45
CA LEU A 83 -15.32 13.01 3.12
C LEU A 83 -15.91 11.94 4.05
N GLU A 84 -16.07 10.71 3.56
CA GLU A 84 -16.55 9.57 4.35
C GLU A 84 -15.64 9.28 5.55
N PHE A 85 -14.32 9.35 5.37
CA PHE A 85 -13.33 9.15 6.44
C PHE A 85 -13.33 10.25 7.50
N THR A 86 -13.76 11.46 7.15
CA THR A 86 -13.83 12.60 8.07
C THR A 86 -15.14 12.61 8.86
N THR A 87 -16.12 11.77 8.49
CA THR A 87 -17.39 11.69 9.23
C THR A 87 -17.15 11.24 10.68
N ARG A 88 -17.82 11.93 11.62
CA ARG A 88 -17.78 11.59 13.05
C ARG A 88 -18.17 10.13 13.30
N THR A 89 -19.13 9.63 12.53
CA THR A 89 -19.64 8.26 12.64
C THR A 89 -18.57 7.23 12.28
N LEU A 90 -17.84 7.42 11.16
CA LEU A 90 -16.78 6.50 10.79
C LEU A 90 -15.62 6.56 11.77
N ARG A 91 -15.21 7.75 12.22
CA ARG A 91 -14.16 7.90 13.24
C ARG A 91 -14.51 7.17 14.55
N GLN A 92 -15.76 7.29 15.00
CA GLN A 92 -16.25 6.58 16.18
C GLN A 92 -16.36 5.07 15.93
N ALA A 93 -16.74 4.64 14.74
CA ALA A 93 -16.69 3.23 14.36
C ALA A 93 -15.25 2.71 14.44
N MET A 94 -14.30 3.34 13.74
CA MET A 94 -12.89 2.97 13.76
C MET A 94 -12.32 2.87 15.18
N ALA A 95 -12.56 3.88 16.02
CA ALA A 95 -12.11 3.85 17.41
C ALA A 95 -12.68 2.65 18.20
N ARG A 96 -13.97 2.33 17.99
CA ARG A 96 -14.61 1.15 18.61
C ARG A 96 -14.01 -0.16 18.09
N TRP A 97 -13.76 -0.27 16.80
CA TRP A 97 -13.15 -1.44 16.17
C TRP A 97 -11.73 -1.70 16.71
N VAL A 98 -10.88 -0.68 16.70
CA VAL A 98 -9.52 -0.76 17.24
C VAL A 98 -9.53 -1.10 18.73
N SER A 99 -10.37 -0.42 19.52
CA SER A 99 -10.50 -0.70 20.95
C SER A 99 -10.92 -2.15 21.23
N ARG A 100 -11.84 -2.68 20.43
CA ARG A 100 -12.30 -4.07 20.52
C ARG A 100 -11.21 -5.05 20.13
N ALA A 101 -10.46 -4.79 19.06
CA ALA A 101 -9.35 -5.63 18.62
C ALA A 101 -8.24 -5.68 19.68
N ILE A 102 -7.91 -4.55 20.30
CA ILE A 102 -6.93 -4.50 21.38
C ILE A 102 -7.39 -5.33 22.57
N LYS A 103 -8.61 -5.05 23.07
CA LYS A 103 -9.14 -5.73 24.28
C LYS A 103 -9.35 -7.23 24.10
N LEU A 104 -9.87 -7.66 22.95
CA LEU A 104 -10.27 -9.05 22.72
C LEU A 104 -9.18 -9.92 22.09
N ARG A 105 -8.11 -9.32 21.55
CA ARG A 105 -7.06 -10.08 20.86
C ARG A 105 -5.67 -9.71 21.32
N PHE A 106 -5.32 -8.43 21.28
CA PHE A 106 -3.97 -7.99 21.61
C PHE A 106 -3.61 -8.29 23.07
N CYS A 107 -4.44 -7.84 24.03
CA CYS A 107 -4.17 -8.08 25.45
C CYS A 107 -4.11 -9.57 25.79
N PRO A 108 -5.06 -10.43 25.37
CA PRO A 108 -4.97 -11.87 25.61
C PRO A 108 -3.73 -12.55 25.00
N ILE A 109 -3.28 -12.11 23.81
CA ILE A 109 -2.07 -12.66 23.18
C ILE A 109 -0.83 -12.35 24.04
N LEU A 110 -0.76 -11.13 24.58
CA LEU A 110 0.35 -10.70 25.43
C LEU A 110 0.30 -11.35 26.82
N GLU A 111 -0.88 -11.46 27.42
CA GLU A 111 -1.08 -12.15 28.70
C GLU A 111 -0.69 -13.62 28.61
N GLU A 112 -1.15 -14.32 27.56
CA GLU A 112 -0.74 -15.70 27.31
C GLU A 112 0.77 -15.82 27.11
N ALA A 113 1.38 -14.85 26.43
CA ALA A 113 2.81 -14.88 26.20
C ALA A 113 3.63 -14.62 27.48
N GLN A 114 3.15 -13.72 28.32
CA GLN A 114 3.71 -13.46 29.65
C GLN A 114 3.65 -14.72 30.51
N ASN A 115 2.49 -15.38 30.58
CA ASN A 115 2.29 -16.59 31.38
C ASN A 115 3.18 -17.75 30.92
N GLN A 116 3.45 -17.85 29.62
CA GLN A 116 4.30 -18.88 29.04
C GLN A 116 5.79 -18.50 28.97
N GLY A 117 6.15 -17.26 29.34
CA GLY A 117 7.52 -16.75 29.21
C GLY A 117 8.05 -16.75 27.76
N ARG A 118 7.16 -16.67 26.76
CA ARG A 118 7.55 -16.76 25.35
C ARG A 118 7.79 -15.38 24.72
N PRO A 119 8.77 -15.24 23.81
CA PRO A 119 8.91 -14.03 23.03
C PRO A 119 7.74 -13.86 22.06
N VAL A 120 7.31 -12.62 21.87
CA VAL A 120 6.25 -12.24 20.92
C VAL A 120 6.83 -11.40 19.80
N ASP A 121 6.57 -11.82 18.57
CA ASP A 121 6.84 -10.99 17.40
C ASP A 121 5.72 -9.94 17.25
N LEU A 122 6.02 -8.71 17.68
CA LEU A 122 5.08 -7.60 17.59
C LEU A 122 4.79 -7.19 16.14
N GLN A 123 5.70 -7.43 15.20
CA GLN A 123 5.47 -7.09 13.79
C GLN A 123 4.36 -7.97 13.22
N ASP A 124 4.41 -9.29 13.44
CA ASP A 124 3.35 -10.21 12.99
C ASP A 124 2.01 -9.89 13.66
N VAL A 125 2.01 -9.67 14.98
CA VAL A 125 0.78 -9.42 15.73
C VAL A 125 0.11 -8.11 15.31
N LEU A 126 0.88 -7.03 15.17
CA LEU A 126 0.34 -5.73 14.75
C LEU A 126 -0.09 -5.74 13.28
N LEU A 127 0.65 -6.43 12.40
CA LEU A 127 0.26 -6.59 10.99
C LEU A 127 -1.09 -7.32 10.87
N ARG A 128 -1.26 -8.42 11.60
CA ARG A 128 -2.52 -9.19 11.59
C ARG A 128 -3.67 -8.38 12.18
N LEU A 129 -3.41 -7.63 13.25
CA LEU A 129 -4.42 -6.79 13.89
C LEU A 129 -4.85 -5.63 13.00
N THR A 130 -3.91 -4.95 12.33
CA THR A 130 -4.21 -3.86 11.39
C THR A 130 -4.96 -4.37 10.16
N PHE A 131 -4.54 -5.50 9.60
CA PHE A 131 -5.23 -6.14 8.49
C PHE A 131 -6.68 -6.49 8.85
N ASP A 132 -6.91 -7.18 9.98
CA ASP A 132 -8.25 -7.54 10.42
C ASP A 132 -9.13 -6.31 10.69
N ASN A 133 -8.55 -5.22 11.21
CA ASN A 133 -9.28 -3.97 11.44
C ASN A 133 -9.69 -3.30 10.13
N ILE A 134 -8.79 -3.23 9.14
CA ILE A 134 -9.08 -2.63 7.82
C ILE A 134 -10.12 -3.47 7.09
N CYS A 135 -9.95 -4.80 7.04
CA CYS A 135 -10.93 -5.70 6.43
C CYS A 135 -12.28 -5.66 7.16
N GLY A 136 -12.28 -5.59 8.49
CA GLY A 136 -13.50 -5.45 9.28
C GLY A 136 -14.25 -4.14 9.01
N LEU A 137 -13.52 -3.05 8.83
CA LEU A 137 -14.07 -1.74 8.48
C LEU A 137 -14.59 -1.72 7.03
N ALA A 138 -13.81 -2.24 6.08
CA ALA A 138 -14.15 -2.21 4.65
C ALA A 138 -15.28 -3.17 4.27
N PHE A 139 -15.33 -4.37 4.87
CA PHE A 139 -16.27 -5.43 4.48
C PHE A 139 -17.32 -5.76 5.55
N GLY A 140 -17.30 -5.08 6.69
CA GLY A 140 -18.26 -5.30 7.79
C GLY A 140 -18.17 -6.67 8.48
N ARG A 141 -17.15 -7.49 8.16
CA ARG A 141 -16.98 -8.85 8.71
C ARG A 141 -15.74 -8.96 9.59
N ILE A 142 -15.94 -9.25 10.88
CA ILE A 142 -14.88 -9.72 11.78
C ILE A 142 -14.59 -11.18 11.42
N ARG A 143 -13.38 -11.49 10.92
CA ARG A 143 -12.92 -12.90 10.88
C ARG A 143 -12.74 -13.38 12.32
N LYS A 144 -13.74 -14.04 12.90
CA LYS A 144 -13.76 -14.38 14.34
C LYS A 144 -12.67 -15.38 14.76
N HIS A 145 -12.06 -16.11 13.84
CA HIS A 145 -11.01 -17.08 14.14
C HIS A 145 -9.87 -16.97 13.12
N ALA A 146 -8.68 -16.60 13.59
CA ALA A 146 -7.46 -16.97 12.88
C ALA A 146 -7.09 -18.39 13.37
N PRO A 147 -7.09 -19.42 12.51
CA PRO A 147 -6.71 -20.77 12.94
C PRO A 147 -5.29 -20.74 13.52
N LYS A 148 -5.14 -21.25 14.74
CA LYS A 148 -3.85 -21.48 15.39
C LYS A 148 -3.11 -22.53 14.56
N GLY A 149 -2.25 -22.09 13.63
CA GLY A 149 -1.54 -22.99 12.71
C GLY A 149 -1.42 -22.49 11.28
N CYS A 150 -1.91 -21.30 10.93
CA CYS A 150 -1.64 -20.75 9.61
C CYS A 150 -0.11 -20.50 9.47
N PRO A 151 0.59 -21.16 8.54
CA PRO A 151 2.02 -20.97 8.37
C PRO A 151 2.30 -19.50 8.06
N LYS A 152 3.44 -18.99 8.55
CA LYS A 152 3.89 -17.58 8.52
C LYS A 152 3.93 -16.93 7.11
N THR A 153 3.48 -17.63 6.07
CA THR A 153 3.51 -17.25 4.66
C THR A 153 2.18 -17.49 3.93
N ALA A 154 1.09 -17.81 4.63
CA ALA A 154 -0.20 -18.09 3.99
C ALA A 154 -1.06 -16.84 3.68
N SER A 155 -0.73 -15.66 4.22
CA SER A 155 -1.47 -14.42 3.91
C SER A 155 -1.35 -13.99 2.44
N LEU A 156 -0.41 -14.55 1.68
CA LEU A 156 -0.21 -14.28 0.25
C LEU A 156 -0.78 -15.36 -0.69
N ARG A 157 -1.28 -16.51 -0.19
CA ARG A 157 -1.81 -17.58 -1.06
C ARG A 157 -3.26 -17.40 -1.48
N LEU A 158 -3.99 -16.44 -0.91
CA LEU A 158 -5.35 -16.10 -1.38
C LEU A 158 -5.36 -15.18 -2.62
N LEU A 159 -4.19 -14.86 -3.20
CA LEU A 159 -4.05 -14.00 -4.38
C LEU A 159 -3.34 -14.68 -5.57
N THR A 160 -3.15 -16.00 -5.55
CA THR A 160 -2.42 -16.74 -6.63
C THR A 160 -3.10 -18.03 -7.09
N GLU A 161 -4.39 -18.22 -6.78
CA GLU A 161 -5.18 -19.34 -7.31
C GLU A 161 -6.48 -18.80 -7.90
N HIS A 162 -6.38 -18.08 -9.03
CA HIS A 162 -7.25 -18.24 -10.20
C HIS A 162 -6.75 -17.42 -11.39
#